data_AF-A0A450RYG8-F1
#
_entry.id   AF-A0A450RYG8-F1
#
_cell.length_a   1.000
_cell.length_b   1.000
_cell.length_c   1.000
_cell.angle_alpha   90.00
_cell.angle_beta   90.00
_cell.angle_gamma   90.00
#
_symmetry.space_group_name_H-M   'P 1'
#
loop_
_entity.id
_entity.type
_entity.pdbx_description
1 polymer ?
#
loop_
_entity_poly.entity_id
_entity_poly.type
_entity_poly.pdbx_seq_one_letter_code
_entity_poly.pdbx_strand_id
1 'polypeptide(L)'
;MPLDLRPDHLAIVREILHRHAPDREVWALGSRVRGTARAASDLDLCIGGNQSMGFERLGRLRDAFSASALPFRVDVVEWAGTGEFFRKVVKRDGVVVKSAEDWTMLTLGDVIDIKHGYAFKGEFFTENPTGNLLLTPGNFAIGGGFQWGKKKYYRGDIPEEYVLSPGDLLVTMTDLSKEADTLGYGAIIPQSKDRLLHNQRLGKVVVKAENVDSCFLHWLFRSPGYRDQVLAGAAGSTVKHTSPRKILSCRFMFPSLSQQSDIADVLSTLDDKIELNRRMNGTLEAMARALFKDWFVDFGPTRAKAEGRPAYLDPEIWDLFPDGLDGEGKPEGWASKPLDEIAEFLNGLALQKFPAPVPDDSLPVIKIAELRGGITAKTNRASREIPEKYVVKDGDFLFSWSGSLLAKFWTEGEGALNQHLFKVTSARYPAWFFSQWVFHFLHEFQAIAASKATTMGHIQRGHLKEAMTVGPSDEVLATLGHTIAPLVERGIQNELEAQTLAQLRDLLLPKLMTGEIRVREAEKIAEKAI
;
A
#
# COMPACT_ATOMS: atom_id res chain seq x y z
N MET A 1 -10.55 -37.61 7.58
CA MET A 1 -11.77 -36.89 7.20
C MET A 1 -11.83 -35.62 8.03
N PRO A 2 -11.92 -34.44 7.41
CA PRO A 2 -12.06 -33.21 8.17
C PRO A 2 -13.42 -33.23 8.87
N LEU A 3 -13.47 -32.73 10.09
CA LEU A 3 -14.66 -32.54 10.91
C LEU A 3 -15.92 -32.25 10.09
N ASP A 4 -17.02 -32.99 10.32
CA ASP A 4 -18.32 -32.80 9.66
C ASP A 4 -19.03 -31.54 10.19
N LEU A 5 -18.49 -30.40 9.75
CA LEU A 5 -18.97 -29.06 10.00
C LEU A 5 -18.90 -28.26 8.69
N ARG A 6 -19.95 -27.49 8.41
CA ARG A 6 -19.90 -26.49 7.35
C ARG A 6 -18.84 -25.42 7.68
N PRO A 7 -18.16 -24.83 6.68
CA PRO A 7 -17.14 -23.81 6.92
C PRO A 7 -17.63 -22.59 7.72
N ASP A 8 -18.86 -22.14 7.47
CA ASP A 8 -19.49 -21.01 8.18
C ASP A 8 -19.71 -21.33 9.67
N HIS A 9 -20.16 -22.54 9.99
CA HIS A 9 -20.27 -23.01 11.37
C HIS A 9 -18.90 -23.12 12.05
N LEU A 10 -17.87 -23.58 11.32
CA LEU A 10 -16.54 -23.76 11.87
C LEU A 10 -15.91 -22.40 12.22
N ALA A 11 -16.19 -21.37 11.41
CA ALA A 11 -15.79 -20.00 11.70
C ALA A 11 -16.41 -19.50 13.02
N ILE A 12 -17.73 -19.67 13.22
CA ILE A 12 -18.42 -19.31 14.48
C ILE A 12 -17.79 -20.04 15.67
N VAL A 13 -17.55 -21.34 15.53
CA VAL A 13 -16.92 -22.14 16.59
C VAL A 13 -15.53 -21.61 16.93
N ARG A 14 -14.70 -21.37 15.91
CA ARG A 14 -13.35 -20.83 16.12
C ARG A 14 -13.38 -19.44 16.72
N GLU A 15 -14.26 -18.54 16.29
CA GLU A 15 -14.38 -17.19 16.84
C GLU A 15 -14.67 -17.22 18.35
N ILE A 16 -15.65 -18.04 18.75
CA ILE A 16 -16.03 -18.22 20.16
C ILE A 16 -14.86 -18.80 20.96
N LEU A 17 -14.18 -19.84 20.43
CA LEU A 17 -13.02 -20.44 21.08
C LEU A 17 -11.82 -19.48 21.20
N HIS A 18 -11.55 -18.64 20.19
CA HIS A 18 -10.50 -17.62 20.28
C HIS A 18 -10.83 -16.52 21.28
N ARG A 19 -12.10 -16.15 21.43
CA ARG A 19 -12.53 -15.14 22.40
C ARG A 19 -12.48 -15.65 23.85
N HIS A 20 -12.90 -16.90 24.07
CA HIS A 20 -13.14 -17.40 25.42
C HIS A 20 -12.12 -18.44 25.90
N ALA A 21 -11.46 -19.16 25.00
CA ALA A 21 -10.40 -20.16 25.27
C ALA A 21 -9.12 -19.97 24.41
N PRO A 22 -8.58 -18.74 24.25
CA PRO A 22 -7.42 -18.45 23.37
C PRO A 22 -6.15 -19.27 23.70
N ASP A 23 -5.95 -19.59 24.97
CA ASP A 23 -4.79 -20.31 25.53
C ASP A 23 -4.94 -21.84 25.54
N ARG A 24 -6.06 -22.39 25.03
CA ARG A 24 -6.34 -23.83 25.11
C ARG A 24 -6.34 -24.50 23.74
N GLU A 25 -5.71 -25.68 23.67
CA GLU A 25 -6.01 -26.63 22.61
C GLU A 25 -7.44 -27.14 22.78
N VAL A 26 -8.17 -27.29 21.69
CA VAL A 26 -9.55 -27.76 21.68
C VAL A 26 -9.68 -28.83 20.62
N TRP A 27 -10.11 -30.02 21.06
CA TRP A 27 -10.39 -31.14 20.19
C TRP A 27 -11.90 -31.30 20.04
N ALA A 28 -12.37 -31.50 18.81
CA ALA A 28 -13.68 -32.05 18.55
C ALA A 28 -13.64 -33.57 18.71
N LEU A 29 -14.77 -34.10 19.14
CA LEU A 29 -15.00 -35.52 19.36
C LEU A 29 -16.36 -35.93 18.80
N GLY A 30 -16.68 -37.22 18.97
CA GLY A 30 -18.03 -37.71 18.75
C GLY A 30 -18.41 -37.89 17.29
N SER A 31 -19.72 -37.83 17.02
CA SER A 31 -20.31 -38.24 15.74
C SER A 31 -19.81 -37.42 14.55
N ARG A 32 -19.57 -36.12 14.75
CA ARG A 32 -19.08 -35.18 13.71
C ARG A 32 -17.62 -35.41 13.34
N VAL A 33 -16.85 -36.09 14.19
CA VAL A 33 -15.48 -36.50 13.87
C VAL A 33 -15.45 -37.86 13.20
N ARG A 34 -16.31 -38.79 13.63
CA ARG A 34 -16.36 -40.17 13.14
C ARG A 34 -17.09 -40.33 11.80
N GLY A 35 -17.66 -39.25 11.25
CA GLY A 35 -18.43 -39.27 10.00
C GLY A 35 -19.80 -39.94 10.13
N THR A 36 -20.34 -40.01 11.35
CA THR A 36 -21.65 -40.62 11.63
C THR A 36 -22.67 -39.58 12.10
N ALA A 37 -22.40 -38.29 11.90
CA ALA A 37 -23.26 -37.21 12.33
C ALA A 37 -24.49 -37.05 11.43
N ARG A 38 -25.57 -36.55 12.04
CA ARG A 38 -26.77 -36.03 11.36
C ARG A 38 -26.78 -34.52 11.49
N ALA A 39 -27.65 -33.85 10.74
CA ALA A 39 -27.73 -32.37 10.74
C ALA A 39 -27.87 -31.77 12.16
N ALA A 40 -28.69 -32.39 13.02
CA ALA A 40 -28.95 -31.96 14.39
C ALA A 40 -28.00 -32.57 15.44
N SER A 41 -26.97 -33.34 15.04
CA SER A 41 -26.03 -33.93 16.00
C SER A 41 -25.23 -32.83 16.72
N ASP A 42 -24.96 -33.03 18.00
CA ASP A 42 -24.18 -32.09 18.79
C ASP A 42 -22.71 -32.04 18.35
N LEU A 43 -22.03 -30.96 18.69
CA LEU A 43 -20.58 -30.83 18.56
C LEU A 43 -19.94 -30.98 19.96
N ASP A 44 -19.26 -32.10 20.18
CA ASP A 44 -18.52 -32.37 21.42
C ASP A 44 -17.13 -31.74 21.35
N LEU A 45 -16.83 -30.81 22.26
CA LEU A 45 -15.53 -30.16 22.38
C LEU A 45 -14.86 -30.51 23.71
N CYS A 46 -13.61 -30.96 23.64
CA CYS A 46 -12.73 -31.11 24.80
C CYS A 46 -11.74 -29.95 24.84
N ILE A 47 -11.78 -29.15 25.91
CA ILE A 47 -10.86 -28.04 26.17
C ILE A 47 -9.64 -28.56 26.92
N GLY A 48 -8.46 -28.41 26.32
CA GLY A 48 -7.18 -28.84 26.84
C GLY A 48 -6.67 -28.06 28.03
N GLY A 49 -5.69 -28.65 28.72
CA GLY A 49 -5.03 -28.08 29.87
C GLY A 49 -5.15 -28.93 31.13
N ASN A 50 -4.08 -28.98 31.93
CA ASN A 50 -4.04 -29.75 33.18
C ASN A 50 -4.70 -29.04 34.36
N GLN A 51 -5.11 -27.77 34.19
CA GLN A 51 -5.81 -26.97 35.18
C GLN A 51 -7.10 -26.41 34.57
N SER A 52 -8.17 -26.31 35.37
CA SER A 52 -9.45 -25.73 34.95
C SER A 52 -9.30 -24.27 34.53
N MET A 53 -10.13 -23.82 33.59
CA MET A 53 -10.25 -22.42 33.16
C MET A 53 -10.95 -21.52 34.19
N GLY A 54 -11.54 -22.11 35.25
CA GLY A 54 -12.34 -21.41 36.24
C GLY A 54 -13.81 -21.28 35.81
N PHE A 55 -14.71 -21.29 36.80
CA PHE A 55 -16.16 -21.37 36.60
C PHE A 55 -16.72 -20.24 35.73
N GLU A 56 -16.32 -18.99 35.98
CA GLU A 56 -16.81 -17.83 35.22
C GLU A 56 -16.40 -17.87 33.74
N ARG A 57 -15.18 -18.35 33.45
CA ARG A 57 -14.66 -18.39 32.08
C ARG A 57 -15.32 -19.52 31.28
N LEU A 58 -15.48 -20.69 31.90
CA LEU A 58 -16.20 -21.80 31.30
C LEU A 58 -17.69 -21.49 31.10
N GLY A 59 -18.31 -20.76 32.04
CA GLY A 59 -19.69 -20.26 31.92
C GLY A 59 -19.85 -19.35 30.70
N ARG A 60 -19.02 -18.30 30.58
CA ARG A 60 -19.05 -17.40 29.42
C ARG A 60 -18.85 -18.11 28.08
N LEU A 61 -17.97 -19.11 28.03
CA LEU A 61 -17.75 -19.92 26.82
C LEU A 61 -19.02 -20.69 26.42
N ARG A 62 -19.69 -21.31 27.39
CA ARG A 62 -20.94 -22.06 27.16
C ARG A 62 -22.08 -21.14 26.75
N ASP A 63 -22.21 -19.99 27.41
CA ASP A 63 -23.23 -18.98 27.08
C ASP A 63 -23.03 -18.46 25.66
N ALA A 64 -21.78 -18.19 25.26
CA ALA A 64 -21.44 -17.74 23.90
C ALA A 64 -21.82 -18.77 22.83
N PHE A 65 -21.59 -20.06 23.09
CA PHE A 65 -22.07 -21.12 22.18
C PHE A 65 -23.60 -21.21 22.15
N SER A 66 -24.26 -21.13 23.30
CA SER A 66 -25.72 -21.19 23.39
C SER A 66 -26.41 -20.00 22.71
N ALA A 67 -25.77 -18.84 22.69
CA ALA A 67 -26.28 -17.62 22.04
C ALA A 67 -25.88 -17.53 20.55
N SER A 68 -25.09 -18.47 20.04
CA SER A 68 -24.60 -18.46 18.66
C SER A 68 -25.66 -18.87 17.64
N ALA A 69 -25.43 -18.56 16.37
CA ALA A 69 -26.31 -18.95 15.27
C ALA A 69 -26.13 -20.44 14.83
N LEU A 70 -25.44 -21.26 15.60
CA LEU A 70 -25.23 -22.68 15.28
C LEU A 70 -26.56 -23.44 15.40
N PRO A 71 -26.94 -24.26 14.40
CA PRO A 71 -28.21 -25.00 14.41
C PRO A 71 -28.17 -26.27 15.26
N PHE A 72 -27.12 -26.48 16.05
CA PHE A 72 -26.90 -27.64 16.91
C PHE A 72 -26.22 -27.19 18.20
N ARG A 73 -26.36 -28.00 19.24
CA ARG A 73 -25.74 -27.73 20.54
C ARG A 73 -24.24 -28.02 20.50
N VAL A 74 -23.49 -27.24 21.26
CA VAL A 74 -22.06 -27.47 21.49
C VAL A 74 -21.87 -27.86 22.95
N ASP A 75 -21.40 -29.09 23.19
CA ASP A 75 -21.10 -29.57 24.53
C ASP A 75 -19.61 -29.44 24.82
N VAL A 76 -19.29 -28.84 25.97
CA VAL A 76 -17.91 -28.46 26.34
C VAL A 76 -17.49 -29.17 27.61
N VAL A 77 -16.41 -29.95 27.52
CA VAL A 77 -15.78 -30.70 28.62
C VAL A 77 -14.34 -30.24 28.82
N GLU A 78 -13.92 -30.02 30.07
CA GLU A 78 -12.53 -29.66 30.39
C GLU A 78 -11.64 -30.90 30.58
N TRP A 79 -10.48 -30.92 29.93
CA TRP A 79 -9.45 -31.97 30.04
C TRP A 79 -9.05 -32.26 31.50
N ALA A 80 -8.89 -31.21 32.31
CA ALA A 80 -8.53 -31.30 33.72
C ALA A 80 -9.52 -32.16 34.53
N GLY A 81 -10.81 -32.13 34.19
CA GLY A 81 -11.88 -32.88 34.87
C GLY A 81 -12.14 -34.29 34.32
N THR A 82 -11.35 -34.75 33.33
CA THR A 82 -11.58 -36.06 32.67
C THR A 82 -10.65 -37.16 33.17
N GLY A 83 -11.14 -38.40 33.16
CA GLY A 83 -10.35 -39.59 33.51
C GLY A 83 -9.38 -40.04 32.41
N GLU A 84 -8.40 -40.88 32.76
CA GLU A 84 -7.36 -41.37 31.83
C GLU A 84 -7.91 -42.05 30.58
N PHE A 85 -8.98 -42.83 30.71
CA PHE A 85 -9.62 -43.50 29.59
C PHE A 85 -10.12 -42.51 28.54
N PHE A 86 -10.82 -41.45 28.99
CA PHE A 86 -11.32 -40.40 28.10
C PHE A 86 -10.18 -39.67 27.41
N ARG A 87 -9.12 -39.31 28.16
CA ARG A 87 -7.92 -38.65 27.62
C ARG A 87 -7.24 -39.48 26.52
N LYS A 88 -7.20 -40.81 26.66
CA LYS A 88 -6.70 -41.71 25.61
C LYS A 88 -7.58 -41.68 24.35
N VAL A 89 -8.90 -41.65 24.52
CA VAL A 89 -9.85 -41.52 23.39
C VAL A 89 -9.67 -40.18 22.68
N VAL A 90 -9.55 -39.07 23.41
CA VAL A 90 -9.31 -37.75 22.81
C VAL A 90 -8.01 -37.71 22.02
N LYS A 91 -6.92 -38.27 22.57
CA LYS A 91 -5.62 -38.32 21.86
C LYS A 91 -5.64 -39.21 20.62
N ARG A 92 -6.45 -40.28 20.62
CA ARG A 92 -6.52 -41.24 19.51
C ARG A 92 -7.47 -40.77 18.40
N ASP A 93 -8.65 -40.29 18.78
CA ASP A 93 -9.78 -40.06 17.87
C ASP A 93 -10.13 -38.58 17.69
N GLY A 94 -9.58 -37.68 18.51
CA GLY A 94 -9.93 -36.26 18.48
C GLY A 94 -9.38 -35.53 17.26
N VAL A 95 -10.15 -34.59 16.73
CA VAL A 95 -9.71 -33.68 15.67
C VAL A 95 -9.46 -32.32 16.30
N VAL A 96 -8.26 -31.78 16.13
CA VAL A 96 -7.92 -30.43 16.62
C VAL A 96 -8.78 -29.40 15.89
N VAL A 97 -9.66 -28.71 16.63
CA VAL A 97 -10.53 -27.62 16.13
C VAL A 97 -9.83 -26.28 16.27
N LYS A 98 -9.07 -26.14 17.37
CA LYS A 98 -8.20 -25.03 17.70
C LYS A 98 -6.97 -25.64 18.39
N SER A 99 -5.76 -25.49 17.85
CA SER A 99 -4.58 -25.94 18.60
C SER A 99 -4.35 -25.05 19.82
N ALA A 100 -3.60 -25.55 20.81
CA ALA A 100 -2.88 -24.66 21.72
C ALA A 100 -1.78 -24.01 20.87
N GLU A 101 -2.16 -23.08 20.01
CA GLU A 101 -1.18 -22.16 19.49
C GLU A 101 -0.82 -21.29 20.69
N ASP A 102 0.48 -21.23 21.03
CA ASP A 102 1.04 -20.53 22.19
C ASP A 102 0.90 -19.00 22.05
N TRP A 103 -0.31 -18.54 21.80
CA TRP A 103 -0.63 -17.13 21.82
C TRP A 103 -0.73 -16.71 23.28
N THR A 104 0.24 -15.93 23.71
CA THR A 104 0.28 -15.37 25.06
C THR A 104 -0.17 -13.93 25.01
N MET A 105 -1.10 -13.54 25.89
CA MET A 105 -1.47 -12.14 26.05
C MET A 105 -0.32 -11.42 26.76
N LEU A 106 0.32 -10.47 26.08
CA LEU A 106 1.41 -9.66 26.62
C LEU A 106 1.07 -8.18 26.45
N THR A 107 1.62 -7.35 27.33
CA THR A 107 1.66 -5.90 27.13
C THR A 107 2.92 -5.55 26.34
N LEU A 108 2.88 -4.56 25.47
CA LEU A 108 4.08 -4.11 24.75
C LEU A 108 5.22 -3.73 25.72
N GLY A 109 4.91 -3.15 26.88
CA GLY A 109 5.89 -2.85 27.92
C GLY A 109 6.67 -4.05 28.46
N ASP A 110 6.09 -5.25 28.37
CA ASP A 110 6.72 -6.50 28.79
C ASP A 110 7.81 -6.95 27.81
N VAL A 111 7.71 -6.55 26.54
CA VAL A 111 8.54 -7.07 25.44
C VAL A 111 9.43 -6.03 24.76
N ILE A 112 9.09 -4.74 24.85
CA ILE A 112 9.83 -3.65 24.21
C ILE A 112 9.98 -2.44 25.13
N ASP A 113 10.98 -1.61 24.83
CA ASP A 113 11.12 -0.23 25.29
C ASP A 113 11.03 0.71 24.09
N ILE A 114 10.83 2.00 24.37
CA ILE A 114 10.86 3.05 23.35
C ILE A 114 11.83 4.14 23.77
N LYS A 115 12.94 4.28 23.03
CA LYS A 115 13.88 5.39 23.17
C LYS A 115 13.28 6.63 22.50
N HIS A 116 13.16 7.73 23.24
CA HIS A 116 12.78 9.02 22.67
C HIS A 116 13.92 9.57 21.80
N GLY A 117 13.58 10.29 20.73
CA GLY A 117 14.57 10.94 19.87
C GLY A 117 15.05 12.30 20.41
N TYR A 118 15.95 12.93 19.66
CA TYR A 118 16.61 14.17 20.03
C TYR A 118 15.88 15.44 19.55
N ALA A 119 15.95 16.49 20.36
CA ALA A 119 15.36 17.79 20.10
C ALA A 119 16.29 18.68 19.26
N PHE A 120 16.47 18.34 17.98
CA PHE A 120 17.30 19.12 17.06
C PHE A 120 16.82 20.58 16.93
N LYS A 121 17.73 21.53 17.14
CA LYS A 121 17.43 22.97 17.07
C LYS A 121 17.08 23.41 15.65
N GLY A 122 15.99 24.18 15.51
CA GLY A 122 15.42 24.54 14.21
C GLY A 122 16.29 25.43 13.33
N GLU A 123 17.18 26.24 13.92
CA GLU A 123 18.10 27.15 13.21
C GLU A 123 19.11 26.43 12.30
N PHE A 124 19.33 25.12 12.53
CA PHE A 124 20.23 24.29 11.73
C PHE A 124 19.50 23.43 10.69
N PHE A 125 18.19 23.63 10.49
CA PHE A 125 17.46 22.95 9.43
C PHE A 125 17.76 23.57 8.08
N THR A 126 17.93 22.72 7.06
CA THR A 126 18.15 23.16 5.68
C THR A 126 17.53 22.18 4.69
N GLU A 127 17.20 22.67 3.50
CA GLU A 127 16.75 21.84 2.37
C GLU A 127 17.96 21.38 1.51
N ASN A 128 19.13 21.99 1.71
CA ASN A 128 20.35 21.62 0.99
C ASN A 128 20.94 20.32 1.56
N PRO A 129 21.38 19.36 0.73
CA PRO A 129 21.99 18.12 1.20
C PRO A 129 23.23 18.36 2.07
N THR A 130 23.25 17.75 3.26
CA THR A 130 24.41 17.80 4.19
C THR A 130 25.02 16.42 4.46
N GLY A 131 24.45 15.35 3.89
CA GLY A 131 24.75 13.98 4.31
C GLY A 131 24.04 13.54 5.60
N ASN A 132 23.31 14.43 6.28
CA ASN A 132 22.60 14.13 7.52
C ASN A 132 21.11 14.49 7.37
N LEU A 133 20.27 13.47 7.14
CA LEU A 133 18.84 13.61 6.91
C LEU A 133 18.07 13.45 8.22
N LEU A 134 17.31 14.47 8.60
CA LEU A 134 16.45 14.45 9.78
C LEU A 134 15.13 13.74 9.46
N LEU A 135 14.88 12.60 10.12
CA LEU A 135 13.60 11.92 9.97
C LEU A 135 12.50 12.63 10.76
N THR A 136 11.31 12.68 10.18
CA THR A 136 10.12 13.32 10.74
C THR A 136 8.91 12.41 10.55
N PRO A 137 7.74 12.71 11.15
CA PRO A 137 6.51 11.97 10.84
C PRO A 137 6.16 11.91 9.35
N GLY A 138 6.60 12.90 8.55
CA GLY A 138 6.45 12.88 7.09
C GLY A 138 7.24 11.78 6.36
N ASN A 139 8.07 11.02 7.07
CA ASN A 139 8.79 9.87 6.56
C ASN A 139 8.05 8.53 6.77
N PHE A 140 6.81 8.57 7.24
CA PHE A 140 5.97 7.39 7.44
C PHE A 140 4.80 7.44 6.47
N ALA A 141 4.54 6.35 5.76
CA ALA A 141 3.40 6.25 4.87
C ALA A 141 2.09 6.12 5.65
N ILE A 142 0.97 6.50 5.04
CA ILE A 142 -0.36 6.19 5.57
C ILE A 142 -0.52 4.68 5.52
N GLY A 143 -0.85 4.03 6.65
CA GLY A 143 -0.78 2.57 6.80
C GLY A 143 0.55 2.06 7.38
N GLY A 144 1.49 2.96 7.66
CA GLY A 144 2.84 2.65 8.13
C GLY A 144 3.78 2.17 7.03
N GLY A 145 5.02 1.89 7.41
CA GLY A 145 6.13 1.74 6.47
C GLY A 145 6.86 3.05 6.19
N PHE A 146 8.07 2.95 5.66
CA PHE A 146 8.94 4.09 5.41
C PHE A 146 8.61 4.75 4.06
N GLN A 147 8.66 6.08 4.02
CA GLN A 147 8.69 6.86 2.79
C GLN A 147 9.70 8.00 2.89
N TRP A 148 10.27 8.42 1.76
CA TRP A 148 11.26 9.49 1.76
C TRP A 148 10.66 10.87 2.04
N GLY A 149 9.38 11.09 1.68
CA GLY A 149 8.68 12.34 1.89
C GLY A 149 9.47 13.57 1.41
N LYS A 150 9.22 14.73 2.02
CA LYS A 150 10.05 15.92 1.81
C LYS A 150 11.34 15.79 2.64
N LYS A 151 12.49 15.80 1.96
CA LYS A 151 13.80 15.71 2.63
C LYS A 151 14.09 16.98 3.43
N LYS A 152 14.62 16.80 4.64
CA LYS A 152 15.03 17.87 5.54
C LYS A 152 16.37 17.51 6.17
N TYR A 153 17.39 18.31 5.93
CA TYR A 153 18.75 18.05 6.39
C TYR A 153 19.09 18.86 7.63
N TYR A 154 20.13 18.41 8.33
CA TYR A 154 20.67 19.04 9.54
C TYR A 154 22.15 19.36 9.37
N ARG A 155 22.57 20.54 9.83
CA ARG A 155 23.98 21.01 9.74
C ARG A 155 24.63 21.34 11.09
N GLY A 156 23.91 21.16 12.19
CA GLY A 156 24.44 21.40 13.54
C GLY A 156 25.11 20.17 14.13
N ASP A 157 25.42 20.22 15.42
CA ASP A 157 26.00 19.10 16.16
C ASP A 157 25.02 17.94 16.32
N ILE A 158 25.50 16.72 16.06
CA ILE A 158 24.69 15.50 16.07
C ILE A 158 25.27 14.56 17.14
N PRO A 159 24.55 14.27 18.22
CA PRO A 159 24.99 13.24 19.14
C PRO A 159 24.86 11.87 18.47
N GLU A 160 25.95 11.08 18.48
CA GLU A 160 26.05 9.81 17.74
C GLU A 160 24.97 8.79 18.14
N GLU A 161 24.51 8.81 19.39
CA GLU A 161 23.47 7.90 19.88
C GLU A 161 22.06 8.13 19.30
N TYR A 162 21.88 9.21 18.53
CA TYR A 162 20.65 9.54 17.80
C TYR A 162 20.80 9.39 16.29
N VAL A 163 21.85 8.71 15.85
CA VAL A 163 22.02 8.27 14.47
C VAL A 163 21.41 6.87 14.35
N LEU A 164 20.52 6.72 13.39
CA LEU A 164 19.79 5.47 13.14
C LEU A 164 20.60 4.54 12.27
N SER A 165 20.44 3.25 12.52
CA SER A 165 21.00 2.19 11.69
C SER A 165 19.92 1.59 10.78
N PRO A 166 20.26 1.11 9.57
CA PRO A 166 19.35 0.32 8.77
C PRO A 166 18.83 -0.88 9.58
N GLY A 167 17.53 -1.17 9.49
CA GLY A 167 16.87 -2.20 10.29
C GLY A 167 16.29 -1.70 11.61
N ASP A 168 16.62 -0.48 12.07
CA ASP A 168 15.97 0.11 13.25
C ASP A 168 14.45 0.22 13.02
N LEU A 169 13.65 -0.19 14.02
CA LEU A 169 12.20 -0.02 13.98
C LEU A 169 11.81 1.25 14.72
N LEU A 170 11.16 2.17 14.01
CA LEU A 170 10.63 3.40 14.57
C LEU A 170 9.11 3.39 14.60
N VAL A 171 8.53 4.14 15.54
CA VAL A 171 7.10 4.49 15.60
C VAL A 171 6.93 6.00 15.63
N THR A 172 5.89 6.51 14.97
CA THR A 172 5.56 7.94 15.10
C THR A 172 4.90 8.21 16.46
N MET A 173 5.31 9.28 17.13
CA MET A 173 4.71 9.70 18.41
C MET A 173 3.93 11.02 18.29
N THR A 174 4.01 11.66 17.13
CA THR A 174 3.33 12.92 16.83
C THR A 174 2.84 12.87 15.40
N ASP A 175 1.62 13.34 15.20
CA ASP A 175 1.05 13.56 13.89
C ASP A 175 0.66 15.02 13.70
N LEU A 176 1.06 15.57 12.57
CA LEU A 176 0.81 16.94 12.18
C LEU A 176 -0.51 17.10 11.40
N SER A 177 -1.15 15.99 11.03
CA SER A 177 -2.49 15.99 10.46
C SER A 177 -3.54 15.99 11.56
N LYS A 178 -4.68 16.65 11.30
CA LYS A 178 -5.85 16.62 12.20
C LYS A 178 -6.42 15.21 12.38
N GLU A 179 -6.12 14.33 11.44
CA GLU A 179 -6.73 13.02 11.28
C GLU A 179 -5.90 11.91 11.94
N ALA A 180 -4.68 12.24 12.39
CA ALA A 180 -3.72 11.26 12.90
C ALA A 180 -3.43 10.14 11.88
N ASP A 181 -3.23 10.54 10.61
CA ASP A 181 -2.98 9.67 9.46
C ASP A 181 -1.78 8.72 9.62
N THR A 182 -0.80 9.16 10.40
CA THR A 182 0.48 8.49 10.66
C THR A 182 0.70 8.10 12.12
N LEU A 183 -0.06 8.65 13.09
CA LEU A 183 0.20 8.47 14.53
C LEU A 183 0.25 6.99 14.95
N GLY A 184 1.34 6.62 15.64
CA GLY A 184 1.57 5.28 16.17
C GLY A 184 2.22 4.32 15.18
N TYR A 185 2.10 4.55 13.87
CA TYR A 185 2.56 3.60 12.86
C TYR A 185 4.07 3.32 12.93
N GLY A 186 4.41 2.06 12.64
CA GLY A 186 5.78 1.57 12.57
C GLY A 186 6.41 1.72 11.18
N ALA A 187 7.73 1.91 11.12
CA ALA A 187 8.54 1.84 9.91
C ALA A 187 9.94 1.30 10.22
N ILE A 188 10.45 0.43 9.34
CA ILE A 188 11.84 -0.04 9.37
C ILE A 188 12.70 0.96 8.62
N ILE A 189 13.83 1.34 9.22
CA ILE A 189 14.78 2.25 8.60
C ILE A 189 15.51 1.57 7.42
N PRO A 190 15.44 2.12 6.21
CA PRO A 190 16.09 1.54 5.05
C PRO A 190 17.59 1.84 5.03
N GLN A 191 18.31 1.18 4.13
CA GLN A 191 19.63 1.63 3.75
C GLN A 191 19.58 3.01 3.08
N SER A 192 20.57 3.84 3.38
CA SER A 192 20.65 5.23 2.92
C SER A 192 22.10 5.63 2.70
N LYS A 193 22.32 6.51 1.72
CA LYS A 193 23.61 7.20 1.56
C LYS A 193 23.82 8.29 2.62
N ASP A 194 22.73 8.92 3.05
CA ASP A 194 22.74 9.91 4.13
C ASP A 194 22.61 9.22 5.49
N ARG A 195 23.25 9.79 6.52
CA ARG A 195 23.00 9.44 7.92
C ARG A 195 21.59 9.86 8.32
N LEU A 196 20.81 8.92 8.85
CA LEU A 196 19.43 9.17 9.23
C LEU A 196 19.34 9.53 10.72
N LEU A 197 18.72 10.67 11.05
CA LEU A 197 18.71 11.20 12.42
C LEU A 197 17.38 10.97 13.13
N HIS A 198 17.47 10.53 14.40
CA HIS A 198 16.35 10.19 15.27
C HIS A 198 15.76 11.43 15.95
N ASN A 199 14.70 11.99 15.35
CA ASN A 199 13.99 13.16 15.88
C ASN A 199 13.10 12.84 17.10
N GLN A 200 12.94 13.81 18.01
CA GLN A 200 12.09 13.74 19.20
C GLN A 200 10.62 13.33 18.97
N ARG A 201 10.10 13.49 17.75
CA ARG A 201 8.73 13.11 17.38
C ARG A 201 8.58 11.63 17.03
N LEU A 202 9.68 10.89 17.02
CA LEU A 202 9.76 9.47 16.67
C LEU A 202 10.28 8.68 17.87
N GLY A 203 9.72 7.51 18.11
CA GLY A 203 10.19 6.57 19.12
C GLY A 203 10.96 5.45 18.45
N LYS A 204 12.18 5.15 18.91
CA LYS A 204 12.93 3.97 18.48
C LYS A 204 12.53 2.79 19.37
N VAL A 205 12.04 1.73 18.75
CA VAL A 205 11.62 0.51 19.43
C VAL A 205 12.86 -0.32 19.75
N VAL A 206 12.98 -0.73 21.01
CA VAL A 206 14.08 -1.56 21.52
C VAL A 206 13.47 -2.84 22.06
N VAL A 207 13.76 -3.97 21.42
CA VAL A 207 13.26 -5.28 21.86
C VAL A 207 14.02 -5.72 23.11
N LYS A 208 13.28 -6.10 24.15
CA LYS A 208 13.82 -6.61 25.43
C LYS A 208 13.69 -8.11 25.58
N ALA A 209 12.66 -8.70 24.98
CA ALA A 209 12.32 -10.11 25.17
C ALA A 209 12.84 -10.97 24.01
N GLU A 210 13.41 -12.12 24.33
CA GLU A 210 13.97 -13.06 23.35
C GLU A 210 12.89 -13.81 22.55
N ASN A 211 11.65 -13.80 23.04
CA ASN A 211 10.50 -14.47 22.40
C ASN A 211 9.70 -13.54 21.46
N VAL A 212 10.29 -12.44 20.99
CA VAL A 212 9.63 -11.50 20.09
C VAL A 212 10.49 -11.21 18.86
N ASP A 213 9.86 -11.36 17.70
CA ASP A 213 10.45 -11.07 16.40
C ASP A 213 10.23 -9.59 16.00
N SER A 214 11.28 -8.91 15.55
CA SER A 214 11.21 -7.48 15.19
C SER A 214 10.40 -7.21 13.92
N CYS A 215 10.38 -8.14 12.97
CA CYS A 215 9.59 -8.03 11.74
C CYS A 215 8.10 -8.24 12.05
N PHE A 216 7.77 -9.15 12.97
CA PHE A 216 6.43 -9.27 13.51
C PHE A 216 5.98 -7.98 14.21
N LEU A 217 6.82 -7.37 15.04
CA LEU A 217 6.53 -6.06 15.65
C LEU A 217 6.29 -4.96 14.61
N HIS A 218 7.06 -4.95 13.51
CA HIS A 218 6.83 -4.02 12.41
C HIS A 218 5.40 -4.15 11.87
N TRP A 219 4.95 -5.38 11.60
CA TRP A 219 3.60 -5.64 11.11
C TRP A 219 2.52 -5.39 12.17
N LEU A 220 2.78 -5.71 13.44
CA LEU A 220 1.89 -5.39 14.55
C LEU A 220 1.65 -3.88 14.64
N PHE A 221 2.69 -3.05 14.51
CA PHE A 221 2.56 -1.59 14.50
C PHE A 221 1.88 -1.01 13.26
N ARG A 222 1.68 -1.82 12.21
CA ARG A 222 0.88 -1.48 11.03
C ARG A 222 -0.55 -2.00 11.12
N SER A 223 -0.85 -2.87 12.07
CA SER A 223 -2.17 -3.47 12.23
C SER A 223 -3.23 -2.45 12.67
N PRO A 224 -4.48 -2.57 12.19
CA PRO A 224 -5.59 -1.72 12.63
C PRO A 224 -5.82 -1.80 14.14
N GLY A 225 -5.78 -3.01 14.72
CA GLY A 225 -6.01 -3.22 16.14
C GLY A 225 -5.01 -2.51 17.05
N TYR A 226 -3.75 -2.39 16.62
CA TYR A 226 -2.77 -1.58 17.33
C TYR A 226 -3.06 -0.08 17.21
N ARG A 227 -3.34 0.37 15.99
CA ARG A 227 -3.63 1.78 15.73
C ARG A 227 -4.83 2.26 16.55
N ASP A 228 -5.89 1.45 16.66
CA ASP A 228 -7.09 1.79 17.43
C ASP A 228 -6.77 2.01 18.92
N GLN A 229 -5.94 1.16 19.53
CA GLN A 229 -5.52 1.33 20.93
C GLN A 229 -4.68 2.61 21.13
N VAL A 230 -3.80 2.95 20.19
CA VAL A 230 -2.99 4.18 20.27
C VAL A 230 -3.86 5.42 20.10
N LEU A 231 -4.80 5.41 19.15
CA LEU A 231 -5.70 6.53 18.88
C LEU A 231 -6.70 6.77 20.01
N ALA A 232 -7.22 5.72 20.64
CA ALA A 232 -8.11 5.83 21.79
C ALA A 232 -7.45 6.56 22.98
N GLY A 233 -6.13 6.45 23.10
CA GLY A 233 -5.34 7.15 24.10
C GLY A 233 -4.73 8.47 23.64
N ALA A 234 -4.88 8.91 22.39
CA ALA A 234 -4.17 10.08 21.86
C ALA A 234 -4.67 11.40 22.49
N ALA A 235 -3.76 12.38 22.63
CA ALA A 235 -4.08 13.72 23.14
C ALA A 235 -3.89 14.78 22.06
N GLY A 236 -4.63 15.90 22.17
CA GLY A 236 -4.56 17.05 21.25
C GLY A 236 -5.62 17.01 20.14
N SER A 237 -6.17 18.17 19.80
CA SER A 237 -7.26 18.32 18.82
C SER A 237 -6.79 18.65 17.40
N THR A 238 -5.69 19.40 17.26
CA THR A 238 -5.13 19.81 15.95
C THR A 238 -3.87 19.05 15.59
N VAL A 239 -3.00 18.81 16.59
CA VAL A 239 -1.81 17.97 16.49
C VAL A 239 -2.05 16.84 17.48
N LYS A 240 -2.09 15.60 16.99
CA LYS A 240 -2.30 14.44 17.87
C LYS A 240 -0.96 13.90 18.31
N HIS A 241 -0.87 13.60 19.60
CA HIS A 241 0.34 13.05 20.19
C HIS A 241 0.02 11.79 20.98
N THR A 242 0.95 10.85 20.96
CA THR A 242 1.02 9.72 21.88
C THR A 242 2.30 9.82 22.71
N SER A 243 2.50 8.88 23.63
CA SER A 243 3.69 8.80 24.48
C SER A 243 4.14 7.35 24.57
N PRO A 244 5.43 7.07 24.82
CA PRO A 244 5.90 5.71 25.07
C PRO A 244 5.08 4.96 26.09
N ARG A 245 4.74 5.58 27.22
CA ARG A 245 3.91 4.96 28.26
C ARG A 245 2.58 4.41 27.71
N LYS A 246 1.94 5.13 26.79
CA LYS A 246 0.68 4.70 26.18
C LYS A 246 0.90 3.54 25.21
N ILE A 247 1.89 3.64 24.33
CA ILE A 247 2.25 2.56 23.40
C ILE A 247 2.60 1.29 24.19
N LEU A 248 3.44 1.41 25.22
CA LEU A 248 3.85 0.31 26.10
C LEU A 248 2.70 -0.27 26.93
N SER A 249 1.54 0.37 27.00
CA SER A 249 0.36 -0.15 27.71
C SER A 249 -0.58 -0.98 26.82
N CYS A 250 -0.38 -0.96 25.51
CA CYS A 250 -1.19 -1.72 24.57
C CYS A 250 -0.96 -3.23 24.77
N ARG A 251 -2.03 -4.02 24.62
CA ARG A 251 -2.02 -5.47 24.84
C ARG A 251 -2.37 -6.22 23.57
N PHE A 252 -1.61 -7.28 23.30
CA PHE A 252 -1.82 -8.14 22.14
C PHE A 252 -1.55 -9.60 22.48
N MET A 253 -2.11 -10.47 21.67
CA MET A 253 -1.76 -11.88 21.65
C MET A 253 -0.46 -12.01 20.83
N PHE A 254 0.55 -12.67 21.40
CA PHE A 254 1.81 -12.97 20.72
C PHE A 254 1.92 -14.48 20.51
N PRO A 255 2.02 -14.98 19.26
CA PRO A 255 2.23 -16.39 19.00
C PRO A 255 3.66 -16.81 19.35
N SER A 256 3.97 -18.09 19.19
CA SER A 256 5.35 -18.58 19.31
C SER A 256 6.29 -17.84 18.37
N LEU A 257 7.59 -17.75 18.72
CA LEU A 257 8.57 -17.01 17.92
C LEU A 257 8.62 -17.50 16.46
N SER A 258 8.56 -18.82 16.23
CA SER A 258 8.49 -19.40 14.88
C SER A 258 7.31 -18.88 14.08
N GLN A 259 6.13 -18.81 14.70
CA GLN A 259 4.91 -18.33 14.03
C GLN A 259 4.95 -16.82 13.80
N GLN A 260 5.57 -16.06 14.71
CA GLN A 260 5.79 -14.63 14.50
C GLN A 260 6.60 -14.39 13.22
N SER A 261 7.69 -15.15 13.04
CA SER A 261 8.50 -15.11 11.83
C SER A 261 7.71 -15.55 10.61
N ASP A 262 6.98 -16.68 10.65
CA ASP A 262 6.15 -17.14 9.51
C ASP A 262 5.11 -16.09 9.07
N ILE A 263 4.44 -15.43 10.02
CA ILE A 263 3.48 -14.36 9.75
C ILE A 263 4.18 -13.16 9.12
N ALA A 264 5.32 -12.76 9.69
CA ALA A 264 6.08 -11.63 9.20
C ALA A 264 6.61 -11.89 7.78
N ASP A 265 7.02 -13.11 7.46
CA ASP A 265 7.56 -13.49 6.15
C ASP A 265 6.51 -13.39 5.05
N VAL A 266 5.28 -13.86 5.29
CA VAL A 266 4.17 -13.73 4.31
C VAL A 266 3.91 -12.27 3.99
N LEU A 267 3.77 -11.43 5.02
CA LEU A 267 3.44 -10.02 4.84
C LEU A 267 4.61 -9.24 4.22
N SER A 268 5.84 -9.53 4.64
CA SER A 268 7.07 -8.93 4.08
C SER A 268 7.24 -9.28 2.61
N THR A 269 6.96 -10.53 2.22
CA THR A 269 7.04 -10.94 0.80
C THR A 269 6.09 -10.13 -0.09
N LEU A 270 4.87 -9.83 0.39
CA LEU A 270 3.92 -8.98 -0.33
C LEU A 270 4.44 -7.54 -0.44
N ASP A 271 4.94 -6.96 0.66
CA ASP A 271 5.47 -5.58 0.69
C ASP A 271 6.74 -5.43 -0.16
N ASP A 272 7.63 -6.43 -0.15
CA ASP A 272 8.85 -6.48 -0.95
C ASP A 272 8.53 -6.49 -2.44
N LYS A 273 7.52 -7.27 -2.86
CA LYS A 273 7.07 -7.31 -4.24
C LYS A 273 6.43 -5.98 -4.68
N ILE A 274 5.67 -5.31 -3.81
CA ILE A 274 5.13 -3.96 -4.06
C ILE A 274 6.27 -2.97 -4.29
N GLU A 275 7.29 -2.98 -3.41
CA GLU A 275 8.45 -2.09 -3.52
C GLU A 275 9.29 -2.40 -4.76
N LEU A 276 9.45 -3.68 -5.12
CA LEU A 276 10.11 -4.10 -6.35
C LEU A 276 9.40 -3.53 -7.59
N ASN A 277 8.07 -3.66 -7.65
CA ASN A 277 7.26 -3.12 -8.74
C ASN A 277 7.40 -1.60 -8.86
N ARG A 278 7.40 -0.88 -7.73
CA ARG A 278 7.64 0.58 -7.71
C ARG A 278 9.02 0.97 -8.23
N ARG A 279 10.07 0.24 -7.84
CA ARG A 279 11.44 0.47 -8.35
C ARG A 279 11.57 0.16 -9.84
N MET A 280 10.95 -0.93 -10.29
CA MET A 280 10.87 -1.27 -11.71
C MET A 280 10.18 -0.15 -12.48
N ASN A 281 9.04 0.36 -12.00
CA ASN A 281 8.33 1.47 -12.63
C ASN A 281 9.19 2.73 -12.75
N GLY A 282 9.90 3.12 -11.68
CA GLY A 282 10.83 4.25 -11.75
C GLY A 282 11.92 4.07 -12.82
N THR A 283 12.41 2.85 -13.01
CA THR A 283 13.42 2.52 -14.03
C THR A 283 12.82 2.54 -15.45
N LEU A 284 11.67 1.89 -15.65
CA LEU A 284 10.95 1.87 -16.94
C LEU A 284 10.59 3.27 -17.41
N GLU A 285 10.10 4.11 -16.49
CA GLU A 285 9.75 5.50 -16.76
C GLU A 285 10.99 6.34 -17.13
N ALA A 286 12.12 6.13 -16.45
CA ALA A 286 13.38 6.78 -16.79
C ALA A 286 13.91 6.34 -18.17
N MET A 287 13.86 5.05 -18.49
CA MET A 287 14.24 4.52 -19.80
C MET A 287 13.35 5.09 -20.92
N ALA A 288 12.03 5.04 -20.74
CA ALA A 288 11.07 5.57 -21.71
C ALA A 288 11.31 7.07 -21.98
N ARG A 289 11.51 7.87 -20.94
CA ARG A 289 11.83 9.30 -21.08
C ARG A 289 13.17 9.55 -21.76
N ALA A 290 14.20 8.77 -21.43
CA ALA A 290 15.53 8.94 -22.01
C ALA A 290 15.52 8.64 -23.51
N LEU A 291 14.92 7.52 -23.92
CA LEU A 291 14.74 7.15 -25.32
C LEU A 291 13.90 8.20 -26.04
N PHE A 292 12.77 8.60 -25.45
CA PHE A 292 11.90 9.59 -26.06
C PHE A 292 12.60 10.94 -26.25
N LYS A 293 13.36 11.40 -25.25
CA LYS A 293 14.13 12.64 -25.34
C LYS A 293 15.20 12.54 -26.43
N ASP A 294 15.95 11.44 -26.46
CA ASP A 294 16.98 11.23 -27.49
C ASP A 294 16.36 11.25 -28.90
N TRP A 295 15.25 10.54 -29.12
CA TRP A 295 14.68 10.35 -30.45
C TRP A 295 13.83 11.53 -30.93
N PHE A 296 13.02 12.14 -30.07
CA PHE A 296 11.97 13.08 -30.48
C PHE A 296 12.20 14.53 -30.02
N VAL A 297 13.10 14.76 -29.06
CA VAL A 297 13.38 16.11 -28.53
C VAL A 297 14.76 16.58 -28.99
N ASP A 298 15.78 15.76 -28.76
CA ASP A 298 17.17 16.11 -29.07
C ASP A 298 17.55 15.73 -30.52
N PHE A 299 16.78 14.81 -31.12
CA PHE A 299 17.05 14.20 -32.44
C PHE A 299 18.44 13.55 -32.50
N GLY A 300 18.86 12.91 -31.42
CA GLY A 300 20.16 12.29 -31.22
C GLY A 300 20.63 11.43 -32.40
N PRO A 301 19.81 10.47 -32.88
CA PRO A 301 20.23 9.59 -33.97
C PRO A 301 20.44 10.35 -35.29
N THR A 302 19.51 11.24 -35.65
CA THR A 302 19.61 12.07 -36.85
C THR A 302 20.81 13.02 -36.80
N ARG A 303 21.07 13.67 -35.65
CA ARG A 303 22.28 14.50 -35.48
C ARG A 303 23.56 13.68 -35.57
N ALA A 304 23.57 12.49 -34.99
CA ALA A 304 24.71 11.60 -35.07
C ALA A 304 24.99 11.17 -36.52
N LYS A 305 23.96 10.87 -37.32
CA LYS A 305 24.08 10.62 -38.76
C LYS A 305 24.64 11.83 -39.51
N ALA A 306 24.05 13.01 -39.30
CA ALA A 306 24.48 14.25 -39.96
C ALA A 306 25.94 14.63 -39.66
N GLU A 307 26.43 14.29 -38.47
CA GLU A 307 27.80 14.55 -38.00
C GLU A 307 28.79 13.42 -38.37
N GLY A 308 28.32 12.33 -38.98
CA GLY A 308 29.15 11.16 -39.28
C GLY A 308 29.62 10.38 -38.05
N ARG A 309 28.89 10.47 -36.93
CA ARG A 309 29.17 9.70 -35.71
C ARG A 309 28.78 8.22 -35.90
N PRO A 310 29.45 7.30 -35.18
CA PRO A 310 29.10 5.88 -35.25
C PRO A 310 27.66 5.63 -34.75
N ALA A 311 26.99 4.66 -35.39
CA ALA A 311 25.68 4.19 -34.97
C ALA A 311 25.74 3.62 -33.54
N TYR A 312 24.73 3.94 -32.74
CA TYR A 312 24.59 3.50 -31.34
C TYR A 312 23.27 2.80 -31.04
N LEU A 313 22.45 2.56 -32.07
CA LEU A 313 21.20 1.81 -32.02
C LEU A 313 21.33 0.57 -32.90
N ASP A 314 20.44 -0.40 -32.69
CA ASP A 314 20.31 -1.53 -33.59
C ASP A 314 20.01 -1.06 -35.02
N PRO A 315 20.55 -1.73 -36.06
CA PRO A 315 20.44 -1.27 -37.45
C PRO A 315 18.99 -0.99 -37.89
N GLU A 316 18.06 -1.86 -37.50
CA GLU A 316 16.63 -1.72 -37.85
C GLU A 316 15.99 -0.45 -37.29
N ILE A 317 16.47 0.05 -36.14
CA ILE A 317 15.99 1.29 -35.54
C ILE A 317 16.78 2.48 -36.05
N TRP A 318 18.10 2.33 -36.19
CA TRP A 318 19.00 3.36 -36.71
C TRP A 318 18.58 3.85 -38.10
N ASP A 319 18.21 2.93 -38.98
CA ASP A 319 17.86 3.22 -40.38
C ASP A 319 16.52 3.97 -40.52
N LEU A 320 15.69 3.99 -39.48
CA LEU A 320 14.43 4.76 -39.47
C LEU A 320 14.64 6.28 -39.36
N PHE A 321 15.80 6.70 -38.85
CA PHE A 321 16.08 8.12 -38.65
C PHE A 321 16.66 8.74 -39.92
N PRO A 322 16.22 9.96 -40.32
CA PRO A 322 16.81 10.68 -41.44
C PRO A 322 18.31 10.97 -41.25
N ASP A 323 19.03 11.19 -42.36
CA ASP A 323 20.46 11.50 -42.34
C ASP A 323 20.77 12.97 -42.01
N GLY A 324 19.75 13.83 -42.02
CA GLY A 324 19.89 15.28 -41.85
C GLY A 324 18.71 15.92 -41.14
N LEU A 325 18.92 17.19 -40.75
CA LEU A 325 17.89 18.08 -40.24
C LEU A 325 17.47 19.05 -41.35
N ASP A 326 16.20 19.44 -41.35
CA ASP A 326 15.67 20.46 -42.25
C ASP A 326 15.98 21.89 -41.78
N GLY A 327 15.48 22.89 -42.51
CA GLY A 327 15.68 24.31 -42.22
C GLY A 327 15.08 24.79 -40.89
N GLU A 328 14.21 24.02 -40.25
CA GLU A 328 13.64 24.29 -38.93
C GLU A 328 14.42 23.56 -37.81
N GLY A 329 15.43 22.76 -38.16
CA GLY A 329 16.27 22.04 -37.21
C GLY A 329 15.65 20.75 -36.66
N LYS A 330 14.59 20.23 -37.30
CA LYS A 330 13.99 18.91 -37.02
C LYS A 330 14.43 17.89 -38.08
N PRO A 331 14.30 16.57 -37.85
CA PRO A 331 14.67 15.57 -38.84
C PRO A 331 13.91 15.74 -40.16
N GLU A 332 14.60 15.55 -41.28
CA GLU A 332 13.99 15.69 -42.61
C GLU A 332 12.74 14.80 -42.76
N GLY A 333 11.64 15.39 -43.25
CA GLY A 333 10.37 14.71 -43.44
C GLY A 333 9.53 14.54 -42.17
N TRP A 334 10.02 14.94 -40.99
CA TRP A 334 9.22 14.93 -39.76
C TRP A 334 8.29 16.14 -39.71
N ALA A 335 7.10 15.96 -39.13
CA ALA A 335 6.09 17.00 -39.00
C ALA A 335 6.17 17.67 -37.63
N SER A 336 5.95 18.98 -37.59
CA SER A 336 5.76 19.74 -36.35
C SER A 336 4.27 20.02 -36.17
N LYS A 337 3.73 19.72 -34.99
CA LYS A 337 2.31 19.90 -34.66
C LYS A 337 2.14 20.38 -33.23
N PRO A 338 1.18 21.27 -32.94
CA PRO A 338 0.78 21.58 -31.57
C PRO A 338 0.38 20.34 -30.77
N LEU A 339 0.59 20.36 -29.45
CA LEU A 339 0.24 19.25 -28.56
C LEU A 339 -1.27 18.92 -28.62
N ASP A 340 -2.13 19.93 -28.78
CA ASP A 340 -3.58 19.75 -28.91
C ASP A 340 -4.04 19.26 -30.30
N GLU A 341 -3.12 19.12 -31.27
CA GLU A 341 -3.38 18.44 -32.55
C GLU A 341 -2.96 16.96 -32.54
N ILE A 342 -2.08 16.54 -31.64
CA ILE A 342 -1.69 15.12 -31.51
C ILE A 342 -2.53 14.37 -30.46
N ALA A 343 -3.21 15.09 -29.56
CA ALA A 343 -4.09 14.50 -28.57
C ALA A 343 -5.29 15.40 -28.23
N GLU A 344 -6.41 14.76 -27.91
CA GLU A 344 -7.60 15.40 -27.36
C GLU A 344 -7.47 15.53 -25.84
N PHE A 345 -7.68 16.74 -25.33
CA PHE A 345 -7.68 17.05 -23.90
C PHE A 345 -9.12 17.29 -23.44
N LEU A 346 -9.80 16.23 -23.00
CA LEU A 346 -11.17 16.27 -22.52
C LEU A 346 -11.22 16.79 -21.08
N ASN A 347 -11.75 18.00 -20.87
CA ASN A 347 -12.01 18.54 -19.53
C ASN A 347 -13.07 17.70 -18.81
N GLY A 348 -12.85 17.37 -17.53
CA GLY A 348 -13.87 16.70 -16.72
C GLY A 348 -15.10 17.53 -16.38
N LEU A 349 -15.98 16.95 -15.56
CA LEU A 349 -17.26 17.55 -15.16
C LEU A 349 -17.16 18.29 -13.81
N ALA A 350 -18.03 19.28 -13.64
CA ALA A 350 -18.36 19.85 -12.34
C ALA A 350 -19.22 18.84 -11.55
N LEU A 351 -18.58 17.83 -10.97
CA LEU A 351 -19.24 16.64 -10.41
C LEU A 351 -20.15 16.92 -9.21
N GLN A 352 -20.15 18.14 -8.64
CA GLN A 352 -21.19 18.53 -7.66
C GLN A 352 -22.60 18.53 -8.28
N LYS A 353 -22.71 18.62 -9.61
CA LYS A 353 -23.98 18.55 -10.34
C LYS A 353 -24.47 17.12 -10.62
N PHE A 354 -23.66 16.12 -10.27
CA PHE A 354 -23.95 14.70 -10.47
C PHE A 354 -23.82 13.94 -9.14
N PRO A 355 -24.59 14.31 -8.10
CA PRO A 355 -24.48 13.68 -6.79
C PRO A 355 -24.82 12.19 -6.87
N ALA A 356 -24.08 11.36 -6.13
CA ALA A 356 -24.39 9.94 -6.03
C ALA A 356 -25.71 9.74 -5.27
N PRO A 357 -26.69 9.00 -5.82
CA PRO A 357 -27.96 8.73 -5.13
C PRO A 357 -27.78 7.77 -3.94
N VAL A 358 -26.85 6.81 -4.05
CA VAL A 358 -26.44 5.87 -3.00
C VAL A 358 -24.94 5.56 -3.09
N PRO A 359 -24.22 5.29 -1.98
CA PRO A 359 -22.78 5.03 -2.02
C PRO A 359 -22.37 3.81 -2.85
N ASP A 360 -23.15 2.73 -2.79
CA ASP A 360 -22.79 1.43 -3.40
C ASP A 360 -22.93 1.43 -4.93
N ASP A 361 -23.69 2.35 -5.51
CA ASP A 361 -23.84 2.52 -6.97
C ASP A 361 -23.32 3.90 -7.40
N SER A 362 -22.02 4.12 -7.20
CA SER A 362 -21.39 5.42 -7.44
C SER A 362 -19.92 5.34 -7.85
N LEU A 363 -19.47 6.32 -8.63
CA LEU A 363 -18.09 6.47 -9.05
C LEU A 363 -17.31 7.36 -8.07
N PRO A 364 -16.06 7.01 -7.70
CA PRO A 364 -15.18 7.90 -6.98
C PRO A 364 -14.84 9.10 -7.88
N VAL A 365 -14.88 10.31 -7.32
CA VAL A 365 -14.56 11.54 -8.03
C VAL A 365 -13.05 11.72 -8.07
N ILE A 366 -12.46 11.63 -9.26
CA ILE A 366 -11.01 11.74 -9.44
C ILE A 366 -10.64 13.20 -9.55
N LYS A 367 -10.07 13.77 -8.48
CA LYS A 367 -9.48 15.11 -8.46
C LYS A 367 -7.95 15.00 -8.43
N ILE A 368 -7.27 16.14 -8.33
CA ILE A 368 -5.81 16.19 -8.20
C ILE A 368 -5.31 15.41 -6.97
N ALA A 369 -6.10 15.40 -5.88
CA ALA A 369 -5.76 14.66 -4.67
C ALA A 369 -5.76 13.15 -4.92
N GLU A 370 -6.83 12.60 -5.51
CA GLU A 370 -6.93 11.18 -5.88
C GLU A 370 -5.92 10.81 -6.97
N LEU A 371 -5.66 11.68 -7.95
CA LEU A 371 -4.63 11.45 -8.96
C LEU A 371 -3.25 11.24 -8.32
N ARG A 372 -2.96 11.99 -7.25
CA ARG A 372 -1.69 11.92 -6.50
C ARG A 372 -1.62 10.75 -5.52
N GLY A 373 -2.70 10.51 -4.78
CA GLY A 373 -2.69 9.65 -3.59
C GLY A 373 -3.57 8.40 -3.66
N GLY A 374 -4.27 8.18 -4.77
CA GLY A 374 -5.23 7.09 -4.92
C GLY A 374 -6.60 7.40 -4.30
N ILE A 375 -7.50 6.42 -4.35
CA ILE A 375 -8.86 6.54 -3.78
C ILE A 375 -8.82 6.20 -2.29
N THR A 376 -9.58 6.96 -1.49
CA THR A 376 -9.73 6.71 -0.05
C THR A 376 -11.19 6.69 0.35
N ALA A 377 -11.47 6.29 1.60
CA ALA A 377 -12.82 6.37 2.17
C ALA A 377 -13.43 7.80 2.19
N LYS A 378 -12.61 8.85 2.03
CA LYS A 378 -13.03 10.25 1.99
C LYS A 378 -13.25 10.79 0.58
N THR A 379 -12.90 10.01 -0.43
CA THR A 379 -13.05 10.43 -1.82
C THR A 379 -14.52 10.68 -2.10
N ASN A 380 -14.84 11.90 -2.56
CA ASN A 380 -16.20 12.25 -2.95
C ASN A 380 -16.71 11.27 -4.01
N ARG A 381 -18.02 11.05 -4.06
CA ARG A 381 -18.63 10.15 -5.04
C ARG A 381 -19.63 10.88 -5.93
N ALA A 382 -19.76 10.41 -7.16
CA ALA A 382 -20.67 10.94 -8.16
C ALA A 382 -21.56 9.81 -8.71
N SER A 383 -22.70 10.18 -9.28
CA SER A 383 -23.59 9.24 -9.97
C SER A 383 -22.84 8.51 -11.10
N ARG A 384 -23.19 7.24 -11.34
CA ARG A 384 -22.72 6.50 -12.52
C ARG A 384 -23.42 6.97 -13.80
N GLU A 385 -24.51 7.74 -13.68
CA GLU A 385 -25.25 8.37 -14.78
C GLU A 385 -24.53 9.62 -15.35
N ILE A 386 -23.23 9.48 -15.62
CA ILE A 386 -22.45 10.47 -16.36
C ILE A 386 -22.13 9.92 -17.75
N PRO A 387 -21.93 10.77 -18.78
CA PRO A 387 -21.55 10.28 -20.09
C PRO A 387 -20.24 9.48 -20.04
N GLU A 388 -20.18 8.34 -20.71
CA GLU A 388 -19.08 7.35 -20.65
C GLU A 388 -17.69 7.96 -20.88
N LYS A 389 -17.58 8.98 -21.73
CA LYS A 389 -16.29 9.67 -21.97
C LYS A 389 -15.68 10.34 -20.73
N TYR A 390 -16.48 10.61 -19.69
CA TYR A 390 -16.03 11.15 -18.41
C TYR A 390 -15.78 10.05 -17.35
N VAL A 391 -16.01 8.79 -17.69
CA VAL A 391 -15.59 7.65 -16.89
C VAL A 391 -14.13 7.35 -17.21
N VAL A 392 -13.32 7.36 -16.15
CA VAL A 392 -11.92 6.98 -16.15
C VAL A 392 -11.84 5.49 -15.83
N LYS A 393 -10.94 4.77 -16.51
CA LYS A 393 -10.62 3.36 -16.31
C LYS A 393 -9.11 3.18 -16.19
N ASP A 394 -8.69 2.00 -15.73
CA ASP A 394 -7.28 1.65 -15.67
C ASP A 394 -6.63 1.73 -17.05
N GLY A 395 -5.43 2.34 -17.09
CA GLY A 395 -4.69 2.63 -18.31
C GLY A 395 -5.05 3.98 -18.97
N ASP A 396 -6.08 4.70 -18.51
CA ASP A 396 -6.35 6.06 -19.02
C ASP A 396 -5.22 7.03 -18.61
N PHE A 397 -4.76 7.87 -19.54
CA PHE A 397 -3.81 8.92 -19.23
C PHE A 397 -4.51 10.19 -18.76
N LEU A 398 -4.19 10.61 -17.54
CA LEU A 398 -4.78 11.79 -16.91
C LEU A 398 -3.72 12.88 -16.71
N PHE A 399 -4.13 14.13 -16.93
CA PHE A 399 -3.29 15.31 -16.74
C PHE A 399 -4.06 16.40 -16.02
N SER A 400 -3.62 16.83 -14.83
CA SER A 400 -4.21 17.98 -14.17
C SER A 400 -3.72 19.28 -14.79
N TRP A 401 -4.63 20.23 -15.00
CA TRP A 401 -4.32 21.52 -15.64
C TRP A 401 -4.36 22.70 -14.67
N SER A 402 -4.70 22.44 -13.41
CA SER A 402 -4.69 23.43 -12.33
C SER A 402 -3.94 22.93 -11.09
N GLY A 403 -3.60 23.86 -10.20
CA GLY A 403 -2.88 23.56 -8.96
C GLY A 403 -1.42 23.17 -9.23
N SER A 404 -1.02 22.01 -8.71
CA SER A 404 0.37 21.55 -8.74
C SER A 404 0.78 20.78 -10.00
N LEU A 405 -0.14 20.61 -10.97
CA LEU A 405 0.02 19.90 -12.24
C LEU A 405 0.73 18.53 -12.14
N LEU A 406 -0.01 17.46 -12.43
CA LEU A 406 0.45 16.08 -12.38
C LEU A 406 -0.11 15.35 -13.60
N ALA A 407 0.70 14.49 -14.21
CA ALA A 407 0.23 13.56 -15.22
C ALA A 407 0.60 12.13 -14.82
N LYS A 408 -0.29 11.16 -15.04
CA LYS A 408 -0.01 9.73 -14.88
C LYS A 408 -1.01 8.87 -15.64
N PHE A 409 -0.64 7.62 -15.87
CA PHE A 409 -1.61 6.57 -16.19
C PHE A 409 -2.40 6.21 -14.92
N TRP A 410 -3.72 6.18 -15.05
CA TRP A 410 -4.62 5.84 -13.96
C TRP A 410 -4.66 4.33 -13.76
N THR A 411 -4.68 3.88 -12.51
CA THR A 411 -4.63 2.46 -12.17
C THR A 411 -5.51 2.12 -10.97
N GLU A 412 -6.41 2.99 -10.50
CA GLU A 412 -7.20 2.76 -9.27
C GLU A 412 -8.66 2.39 -9.57
N GLY A 413 -8.92 1.73 -10.69
CA GLY A 413 -10.26 1.29 -11.11
C GLY A 413 -11.12 2.40 -11.72
N GLU A 414 -12.43 2.19 -11.76
CA GLU A 414 -13.34 3.16 -12.39
C GLU A 414 -13.51 4.45 -11.56
N GLY A 415 -13.55 5.60 -12.24
CA GLY A 415 -13.71 6.91 -11.60
C GLY A 415 -14.42 7.95 -12.46
N ALA A 416 -14.94 8.99 -11.83
CA ALA A 416 -15.54 10.13 -12.52
C ALA A 416 -14.52 11.27 -12.67
N LEU A 417 -14.28 11.72 -13.90
CA LEU A 417 -13.30 12.75 -14.23
C LEU A 417 -13.74 14.14 -13.76
N ASN A 418 -13.00 14.75 -12.83
CA ASN A 418 -13.28 16.10 -12.34
C ASN A 418 -12.85 17.21 -13.32
N GLN A 419 -13.54 18.36 -13.29
CA GLN A 419 -13.29 19.53 -14.14
C GLN A 419 -11.83 20.02 -14.20
N HIS A 420 -11.04 19.80 -13.14
CA HIS A 420 -9.64 20.22 -13.06
C HIS A 420 -8.64 19.24 -13.66
N LEU A 421 -9.13 18.14 -14.25
CA LEU A 421 -8.34 17.15 -14.95
C LEU A 421 -8.72 17.09 -16.43
N PHE A 422 -7.74 16.73 -17.24
CA PHE A 422 -7.93 16.22 -18.58
C PHE A 422 -7.83 14.70 -18.57
N LYS A 423 -8.75 14.04 -19.28
CA LYS A 423 -8.50 12.71 -19.86
C LYS A 423 -7.94 12.94 -21.25
N VAL A 424 -6.75 12.40 -21.50
CA VAL A 424 -6.01 12.65 -22.74
C VAL A 424 -6.07 11.41 -23.61
N THR A 425 -6.56 11.56 -24.82
CA THR A 425 -6.74 10.46 -25.77
C THR A 425 -6.31 10.88 -27.16
N SER A 426 -6.05 9.93 -28.05
CA SER A 426 -5.79 10.25 -29.46
C SER A 426 -6.32 9.12 -30.34
N ALA A 427 -6.98 9.50 -31.44
CA ALA A 427 -7.47 8.54 -32.43
C ALA A 427 -6.35 8.07 -33.39
N ARG A 428 -5.25 8.83 -33.47
CA ARG A 428 -4.14 8.57 -34.39
C ARG A 428 -2.86 8.13 -33.68
N TYR A 429 -2.52 8.79 -32.57
CA TYR A 429 -1.23 8.60 -31.92
C TYR A 429 -1.35 7.68 -30.69
N PRO A 430 -0.39 6.78 -30.47
CA PRO A 430 -0.44 5.86 -29.33
C PRO A 430 -0.20 6.58 -28.00
N ALA A 431 -0.71 5.98 -26.91
CA ALA A 431 -0.65 6.57 -25.58
C ALA A 431 0.76 6.87 -25.09
N TRP A 432 1.72 5.98 -25.38
CA TRP A 432 3.12 6.22 -25.05
C TRP A 432 3.66 7.49 -25.73
N PHE A 433 3.20 7.86 -26.94
CA PHE A 433 3.76 9.01 -27.66
C PHE A 433 3.25 10.33 -27.09
N PHE A 434 1.93 10.51 -26.99
CA PHE A 434 1.39 11.77 -26.47
C PHE A 434 1.67 11.95 -24.97
N SER A 435 1.72 10.87 -24.18
CA SER A 435 2.04 10.97 -22.76
C SER A 435 3.48 11.45 -22.53
N GLN A 436 4.44 11.00 -23.35
CA GLN A 436 5.83 11.47 -23.24
C GLN A 436 5.99 12.93 -23.64
N TRP A 437 5.24 13.42 -24.64
CA TRP A 437 5.18 14.86 -24.91
C TRP A 437 4.58 15.65 -23.74
N VAL A 438 3.50 15.17 -23.12
CA VAL A 438 2.94 15.81 -21.91
C VAL A 438 3.96 15.82 -20.78
N PHE A 439 4.70 14.73 -20.55
CA PHE A 439 5.76 14.67 -19.54
C PHE A 439 6.92 15.62 -19.84
N HIS A 440 7.30 15.76 -21.12
CA HIS A 440 8.33 16.69 -21.55
C HIS A 440 7.97 18.15 -21.21
N PHE A 441 6.73 18.57 -21.51
CA PHE A 441 6.26 19.94 -21.23
C PHE A 441 5.80 20.16 -19.78
N LEU A 442 5.70 19.11 -18.97
CA LEU A 442 5.11 19.20 -17.63
C LEU A 442 5.81 20.24 -16.74
N HIS A 443 7.14 20.32 -16.80
CA HIS A 443 7.92 21.29 -16.02
C HIS A 443 7.61 22.74 -16.45
N GLU A 444 7.50 22.99 -17.75
CA GLU A 444 7.12 24.31 -18.28
C GLU A 444 5.69 24.67 -17.87
N PHE A 445 4.75 23.73 -18.00
CA PHE A 445 3.37 23.93 -17.58
C PHE A 445 3.25 24.21 -16.07
N GLN A 446 4.04 23.53 -15.25
CA GLN A 446 4.14 23.79 -13.81
C GLN A 446 4.66 25.21 -13.53
N ALA A 447 5.69 25.68 -14.26
CA ALA A 447 6.20 27.04 -14.14
C ALA A 447 5.15 28.09 -14.54
N ILE A 448 4.44 27.87 -15.64
CA ILE A 448 3.34 28.73 -16.08
C ILE A 448 2.25 28.80 -15.00
N ALA A 449 1.82 27.66 -14.47
CA ALA A 449 0.81 27.62 -13.42
C ALA A 449 1.28 28.36 -12.15
N ALA A 450 2.52 28.15 -11.72
CA ALA A 450 3.11 28.84 -10.56
C ALA A 450 3.14 30.36 -10.74
N SER A 451 3.48 30.85 -11.94
CA SER A 451 3.50 32.30 -12.24
C SER A 451 2.11 32.96 -12.17
N LYS A 452 1.04 32.18 -12.36
CA LYS A 452 -0.36 32.64 -12.37
C LYS A 452 -1.09 32.40 -11.04
N ALA A 453 -0.36 32.06 -9.97
CA ALA A 453 -0.93 31.63 -8.69
C ALA A 453 -1.36 32.79 -7.76
N THR A 454 -2.29 33.66 -8.20
CA THR A 454 -2.90 34.66 -7.31
C THR A 454 -4.01 34.07 -6.42
N THR A 455 -4.66 32.99 -6.87
CA THR A 455 -5.63 32.18 -6.09
C THR A 455 -5.40 30.68 -6.32
N MET A 456 -5.31 30.24 -7.58
CA MET A 456 -4.87 28.90 -7.98
C MET A 456 -4.27 28.94 -9.40
N GLY A 457 -3.00 28.53 -9.51
CA GLY A 457 -2.29 28.44 -10.79
C GLY A 457 -2.95 27.46 -11.76
N HIS A 458 -2.94 27.77 -13.06
CA HIS A 458 -3.49 26.89 -14.10
C HIS A 458 -2.86 27.14 -15.47
N ILE A 459 -2.96 26.14 -16.35
CA ILE A 459 -2.72 26.30 -17.78
C ILE A 459 -4.04 26.49 -18.54
N GLN A 460 -3.96 27.08 -19.73
CA GLN A 460 -5.08 27.33 -20.63
C GLN A 460 -4.84 26.59 -21.94
N ARG A 461 -5.88 26.42 -22.77
CA ARG A 461 -5.75 25.75 -24.07
C ARG A 461 -4.72 26.41 -24.99
N GLY A 462 -4.50 27.73 -24.88
CA GLY A 462 -3.43 28.43 -25.60
C GLY A 462 -2.04 27.83 -25.36
N HIS A 463 -1.71 27.47 -24.11
CA HIS A 463 -0.40 26.87 -23.81
C HIS A 463 -0.24 25.47 -24.42
N LEU A 464 -1.35 24.72 -24.64
CA LEU A 464 -1.29 23.43 -25.35
C LEU A 464 -1.02 23.64 -26.85
N LYS A 465 -1.53 24.74 -27.42
CA LYS A 465 -1.26 25.12 -28.82
C LYS A 465 0.17 25.59 -29.03
N GLU A 466 0.73 26.28 -28.04
CA GLU A 466 2.09 26.79 -28.05
C GLU A 466 3.13 25.68 -27.82
N ALA A 467 2.74 24.57 -27.18
CA ALA A 467 3.58 23.40 -26.98
C ALA A 467 3.76 22.61 -28.28
N MET A 468 4.78 22.95 -29.06
CA MET A 468 5.07 22.33 -30.36
C MET A 468 5.76 20.97 -30.21
N THR A 469 5.14 19.94 -30.77
CA THR A 469 5.65 18.57 -30.82
C THR A 469 6.24 18.28 -32.20
N VAL A 470 7.17 17.32 -32.27
CA VAL A 470 7.74 16.84 -33.53
C VAL A 470 7.55 15.32 -33.62
N GLY A 471 7.13 14.82 -34.78
CA GLY A 471 6.94 13.40 -34.98
C GLY A 471 7.24 12.94 -36.40
N PRO A 472 7.65 11.66 -36.57
CA PRO A 472 7.86 11.05 -37.87
C PRO A 472 6.53 10.66 -38.55
N SER A 473 6.61 9.94 -39.65
CA SER A 473 5.46 9.25 -40.26
C SER A 473 4.86 8.20 -39.32
N ASP A 474 3.60 7.83 -39.55
CA ASP A 474 2.89 6.84 -38.71
C ASP A 474 3.59 5.46 -38.72
N GLU A 475 4.22 5.08 -39.83
CA GLU A 475 4.97 3.82 -39.99
C GLU A 475 6.24 3.78 -39.12
N VAL A 476 7.04 4.85 -39.17
CA VAL A 476 8.23 4.97 -38.32
C VAL A 476 7.81 5.06 -36.85
N LEU A 477 6.76 5.82 -36.54
CA LEU A 477 6.24 5.92 -35.18
C LEU A 477 5.79 4.56 -34.63
N ALA A 478 5.10 3.75 -35.44
CA ALA A 478 4.69 2.40 -35.05
C ALA A 478 5.91 1.52 -34.75
N THR A 479 6.96 1.60 -35.58
CA THR A 479 8.17 0.79 -35.43
C THR A 479 8.96 1.19 -34.18
N LEU A 480 9.19 2.49 -33.96
CA LEU A 480 9.80 3.01 -32.73
C LEU A 480 8.97 2.68 -31.48
N GLY A 481 7.64 2.60 -31.64
CA GLY A 481 6.71 2.20 -30.60
C GLY A 481 6.98 0.82 -30.01
N HIS A 482 7.54 -0.12 -30.78
CA HIS A 482 7.89 -1.46 -30.27
C HIS A 482 8.96 -1.42 -29.16
N THR A 483 9.73 -0.34 -29.04
CA THR A 483 10.72 -0.17 -27.97
C THR A 483 10.14 0.55 -26.75
N ILE A 484 9.37 1.64 -26.95
CA ILE A 484 8.93 2.49 -25.85
C ILE A 484 7.58 2.03 -25.26
N ALA A 485 6.64 1.56 -26.09
CA ALA A 485 5.31 1.16 -25.62
C ALA A 485 5.35 0.06 -24.55
N PRO A 486 6.15 -1.02 -24.70
CA PRO A 486 6.22 -2.07 -23.69
C PRO A 486 6.71 -1.58 -22.33
N LEU A 487 7.56 -0.54 -22.29
CA LEU A 487 8.04 0.05 -21.04
C LEU A 487 6.90 0.73 -20.28
N VAL A 488 6.06 1.48 -21.01
CA VAL A 488 4.89 2.17 -20.46
C VAL A 488 3.84 1.15 -20.01
N GLU A 489 3.52 0.18 -20.87
CA GLU A 489 2.54 -0.87 -20.57
C GLU A 489 2.96 -1.71 -19.36
N ARG A 490 4.24 -2.11 -19.30
CA ARG A 490 4.77 -2.83 -18.14
C ARG A 490 4.70 -1.99 -16.87
N GLY A 491 4.91 -0.67 -17.00
CA GLY A 491 4.73 0.29 -15.90
C GLY A 491 3.32 0.26 -15.32
N ILE A 492 2.30 0.30 -16.19
CA ILE A 492 0.88 0.22 -15.81
C ILE A 492 0.59 -1.12 -15.12
N GLN A 493 1.05 -2.23 -15.70
CA GLN A 493 0.80 -3.58 -15.14
C GLN A 493 1.43 -3.78 -13.77
N ASN A 494 2.67 -3.31 -13.56
CA ASN A 494 3.33 -3.38 -12.27
C ASN A 494 2.59 -2.57 -11.19
N GLU A 495 2.01 -1.42 -11.55
CA GLU A 495 1.24 -0.59 -10.61
C GLU A 495 -0.09 -1.26 -10.25
N LEU A 496 -0.79 -1.84 -11.22
CA LEU A 496 -1.99 -2.65 -10.97
C LEU A 496 -1.68 -3.85 -10.05
N GLU A 497 -0.61 -4.60 -10.34
CA GLU A 497 -0.15 -5.71 -9.49
C GLU A 497 0.18 -5.21 -8.07
N ALA A 498 0.87 -4.07 -7.94
CA ALA A 498 1.21 -3.48 -6.66
C ALA A 498 -0.04 -3.11 -5.83
N GLN A 499 -1.10 -2.63 -6.47
CA GLN A 499 -2.36 -2.37 -5.78
C GLN A 499 -3.07 -3.65 -5.34
N THR A 500 -3.15 -4.67 -6.19
CA THR A 500 -3.73 -5.98 -5.82
C THR A 500 -3.00 -6.58 -4.62
N LEU A 501 -1.66 -6.53 -4.63
CA LEU A 501 -0.84 -7.00 -3.51
C LEU A 501 -1.06 -6.18 -2.24
N ALA A 502 -1.21 -4.85 -2.36
CA ALA A 502 -1.49 -3.99 -1.20
C ALA A 502 -2.86 -4.32 -0.59
N GLN A 503 -3.90 -4.50 -1.42
CA GLN A 503 -5.24 -4.90 -0.97
C GLN A 503 -5.22 -6.27 -0.28
N LEU A 504 -4.49 -7.23 -0.85
CA LEU A 504 -4.32 -8.57 -0.26
C LEU A 504 -3.59 -8.48 1.09
N ARG A 505 -2.48 -7.74 1.17
CA ARG A 505 -1.74 -7.51 2.43
C ARG A 505 -2.66 -6.91 3.49
N ASP A 506 -3.40 -5.88 3.14
CA ASP A 506 -4.27 -5.16 4.07
C ASP A 506 -5.47 -6.02 4.54
N LEU A 507 -5.92 -6.96 3.69
CA LEU A 507 -6.89 -7.99 4.06
C LEU A 507 -6.32 -9.04 5.02
N LEU A 508 -5.11 -9.52 4.75
CA LEU A 508 -4.48 -10.61 5.51
C LEU A 508 -3.93 -10.14 6.87
N LEU A 509 -3.37 -8.94 6.94
CA LEU A 509 -2.72 -8.39 8.13
C LEU A 509 -3.56 -8.52 9.40
N PRO A 510 -4.79 -7.97 9.50
CA PRO A 510 -5.58 -8.08 10.73
C PRO A 510 -5.93 -9.52 11.08
N LYS A 511 -6.16 -10.38 10.08
CA LYS A 511 -6.53 -11.79 10.27
C LYS A 511 -5.37 -12.62 10.81
N LEU A 512 -4.17 -12.40 10.28
CA LEU A 512 -2.94 -13.03 10.76
C LEU A 512 -2.56 -12.54 12.15
N MET A 513 -2.67 -11.24 12.43
CA MET A 513 -2.33 -10.65 13.74
C MET A 513 -3.26 -11.10 14.88
N THR A 514 -4.45 -11.62 14.55
CA THR A 514 -5.44 -12.09 15.53
C THR A 514 -5.53 -13.62 15.60
N GLY A 515 -4.83 -14.33 14.71
CA GLY A 515 -4.96 -15.78 14.57
C GLY A 515 -6.29 -16.24 13.94
N GLU A 516 -7.07 -15.34 13.34
CA GLU A 516 -8.31 -15.69 12.63
C GLU A 516 -8.03 -16.67 11.48
N ILE A 517 -6.90 -16.46 10.79
CA ILE A 517 -6.40 -17.36 9.74
C ILE A 517 -4.96 -17.77 10.04
N ARG A 518 -4.59 -18.95 9.53
CA ARG A 518 -3.21 -19.45 9.59
C ARG A 518 -2.39 -18.98 8.39
N VAL A 519 -1.06 -18.98 8.54
CA VAL A 519 -0.09 -18.73 7.46
C VAL A 519 -0.41 -19.57 6.22
N ARG A 520 -0.64 -20.88 6.37
CA ARG A 520 -1.00 -21.77 5.24
C ARG A 520 -2.33 -21.41 4.56
N GLU A 521 -3.27 -20.80 5.28
CA GLU A 521 -4.52 -20.33 4.69
C GLU A 521 -4.28 -19.01 3.95
N ALA A 522 -3.47 -18.12 4.51
CA ALA A 522 -3.05 -16.87 3.87
C ALA A 522 -2.26 -17.11 2.57
N GLU A 523 -1.32 -18.06 2.55
CA GLU A 523 -0.59 -18.49 1.35
C GLU A 523 -1.55 -18.93 0.24
N LYS A 524 -2.55 -19.78 0.57
CA LYS A 524 -3.57 -20.23 -0.40
C LYS A 524 -4.49 -19.12 -0.89
N ILE A 525 -4.74 -18.09 -0.07
CA ILE A 525 -5.49 -16.91 -0.50
C ILE A 525 -4.63 -16.09 -1.47
N ALA A 526 -3.35 -15.91 -1.16
CA ALA A 526 -2.40 -15.21 -2.01
C ALA A 526 -2.23 -15.90 -3.39
N GLU A 527 -2.07 -17.22 -3.42
CA GLU A 527 -1.97 -18.02 -4.65
C GLU A 527 -3.20 -17.94 -5.56
N LYS A 528 -4.35 -17.51 -5.04
CA LYS A 528 -5.59 -17.35 -5.83
C LYS A 528 -5.81 -15.92 -6.31
N ALA A 529 -5.17 -14.95 -5.66
CA ALA A 529 -5.37 -13.52 -5.90
C ALA A 529 -4.35 -12.95 -6.90
N ILE A 530 -3.22 -13.63 -7.06
CA ILE A 530 -2.12 -13.36 -7.99
C ILE A 530 -2.17 -14.44 -9.07
#